data_AF-A0A9X8VGW8-F1
#
_entry.id   AF-A0A9X8VGW8-F1
#
_cell.length_a   1.000
_cell.length_b   1.000
_cell.length_c   1.000
_cell.angle_alpha   90.00
_cell.angle_beta   90.00
_cell.angle_gamma   90.00
#
_symmetry.space_group_name_H-M   'P 1'
#
loop_
_entity.id
_entity.type
_entity.pdbx_description
1 polymer ?
#
loop_
_entity_poly.entity_id
_entity_poly.type
_entity_poly.pdbx_seq_one_letter_code
_entity_poly.pdbx_strand_id
1 'polypeptide(L)'
;AGQAVAKKRAKDKIAVVGIAMPAQAAPYLMRGDIKKALLWDPKDAGYALVTVADQLLQGKDVNKDLSIEGLGKADVDMEHKVIRFNKILEVTKDNAKSLGF
;
A
#
# COMPACT_ATOMS: atom_id res chain seq x y z
N ALA A 1 -6.56 15.42 6.39
CA ALA A 1 -5.49 16.10 7.15
C ALA A 1 -4.75 17.17 6.33
N GLY A 2 -4.15 16.86 5.17
CA GLY A 2 -3.36 17.83 4.38
C GLY A 2 -4.10 19.14 4.05
N GLN A 3 -5.39 19.07 3.72
CA GLN A 3 -6.20 20.28 3.48
C GLN A 3 -6.32 21.21 4.70
N ALA A 4 -6.39 20.65 5.91
CA ALA A 4 -6.44 21.44 7.13
C ALA A 4 -5.11 22.14 7.40
N VAL A 5 -3.99 21.44 7.19
CA VAL A 5 -2.64 22.01 7.29
C VAL A 5 -2.45 23.15 6.31
N ALA A 6 -2.92 22.99 5.06
CA ALA A 6 -2.89 24.04 4.05
C ALA A 6 -3.70 25.28 4.51
N LYS A 7 -4.95 25.09 4.96
CA LYS A 7 -5.83 26.19 5.44
C LYS A 7 -5.25 26.91 6.66
N LYS A 8 -4.55 26.21 7.53
CA LYS A 8 -3.93 26.77 8.75
C LYS A 8 -2.50 27.27 8.55
N ARG A 9 -1.95 27.17 7.32
CA ARG A 9 -0.55 27.53 7.01
C ARG A 9 0.45 26.88 7.96
N ALA A 10 0.23 25.60 8.29
CA ALA A 10 0.93 24.89 9.35
C ALA A 10 1.93 23.82 8.85
N LYS A 11 2.27 23.84 7.54
CA LYS A 11 3.06 22.79 6.88
C LYS A 11 4.48 22.58 7.44
N ASP A 12 5.03 23.58 8.12
CA ASP A 12 6.36 23.53 8.76
C ASP A 12 6.27 23.41 10.28
N LYS A 13 5.05 23.30 10.82
CA LYS A 13 4.76 23.14 12.25
C LYS A 13 4.28 21.74 12.62
N ILE A 14 3.66 21.04 11.67
CA ILE A 14 3.08 19.71 11.88
C ILE A 14 3.45 18.82 10.70
N ALA A 15 3.96 17.62 10.99
CA ALA A 15 4.13 16.58 9.98
C ALA A 15 2.85 15.77 9.83
N VAL A 16 2.31 15.71 8.61
CA VAL A 16 1.21 14.80 8.26
C VAL A 16 1.78 13.61 7.50
N VAL A 17 1.57 12.42 8.07
CA VAL A 17 1.91 11.13 7.50
C VAL A 17 0.73 10.16 7.65
N GLY A 18 0.56 9.22 6.73
CA GLY A 18 -0.49 8.21 6.84
C GLY A 18 -0.84 7.54 5.52
N ILE A 19 -1.96 6.80 5.52
CA ILE A 19 -2.44 6.08 4.34
C ILE A 19 -3.30 7.00 3.47
N ALA A 20 -2.99 7.09 2.18
CA ALA A 20 -3.74 7.88 1.22
C ALA A 20 -3.52 7.37 -0.21
N MET A 21 -4.53 7.54 -1.07
CA MET A 21 -4.39 7.27 -2.50
C MET A 21 -3.41 8.26 -3.14
N PRO A 22 -2.47 7.81 -4.00
CA PRO A 22 -1.47 8.68 -4.62
C PRO A 22 -2.08 9.89 -5.33
N ALA A 23 -3.10 9.67 -6.15
CA ALA A 23 -3.79 10.75 -6.86
C ALA A 23 -4.38 11.82 -5.90
N GLN A 24 -4.94 11.40 -4.76
CA GLN A 24 -5.53 12.30 -3.78
C GLN A 24 -4.46 13.02 -2.94
N ALA A 25 -3.34 12.36 -2.64
CA ALA A 25 -2.24 12.90 -1.86
C ALA A 25 -1.33 13.83 -2.68
N ALA A 26 -1.18 13.59 -3.98
CA ALA A 26 -0.26 14.30 -4.88
C ALA A 26 -0.26 15.83 -4.73
N PRO A 27 -1.40 16.55 -4.81
CA PRO A 27 -1.37 18.01 -4.69
C PRO A 27 -0.87 18.50 -3.32
N TYR A 28 -1.11 17.74 -2.25
CA TYR A 28 -0.67 18.09 -0.89
C TYR A 28 0.80 17.73 -0.65
N LEU A 29 1.28 16.61 -1.21
CA LEU A 29 2.68 16.23 -1.22
C LEU A 29 3.53 17.27 -1.97
N MET A 30 3.08 17.71 -3.16
CA MET A 30 3.77 18.72 -3.95
C MET A 30 3.89 20.07 -3.24
N ARG A 31 2.85 20.48 -2.49
CA ARG A 31 2.87 21.72 -1.70
C ARG A 31 3.62 21.60 -0.36
N GLY A 32 3.93 20.37 0.06
CA GLY A 32 4.55 20.05 1.34
C GLY A 32 3.60 20.04 2.54
N ASP A 33 2.28 20.07 2.30
CA ASP A 33 1.21 20.00 3.32
C ASP A 33 1.06 18.58 3.89
N ILE A 34 1.47 17.57 3.12
CA ILE A 34 1.69 16.19 3.55
C ILE A 34 3.18 15.89 3.36
N LYS A 35 3.81 15.23 4.34
CA LYS A 35 5.24 14.91 4.27
C LYS A 35 5.51 13.55 3.63
N LYS A 36 4.65 12.57 3.92
CA LYS A 36 4.76 11.21 3.39
C LYS A 36 3.39 10.56 3.36
N ALA A 37 3.11 9.78 2.33
CA ALA A 37 1.98 8.85 2.35
C ALA A 37 2.51 7.42 2.19
N LEU A 38 1.77 6.46 2.74
CA LEU A 38 2.09 5.04 2.70
C LEU A 38 0.90 4.29 2.10
N LEU A 39 1.15 3.30 1.26
CA LEU A 39 0.12 2.43 0.72
C LEU A 39 0.73 1.07 0.35
N TRP A 40 -0.01 0.32 -0.43
CA TRP A 40 0.32 -0.95 -1.07
C TRP A 40 -0.18 -0.85 -2.51
N ASP A 41 0.46 -1.54 -3.45
CA ASP A 41 -0.08 -1.60 -4.82
C ASP A 41 -1.32 -2.51 -4.87
N PRO A 42 -2.52 -2.01 -5.20
CA PRO A 42 -3.70 -2.85 -5.32
C PRO A 42 -3.57 -3.93 -6.41
N LYS A 43 -2.71 -3.71 -7.42
CA LYS A 43 -2.38 -4.72 -8.43
C LYS A 43 -1.75 -5.95 -7.79
N ASP A 44 -0.78 -5.74 -6.90
CA ASP A 44 -0.10 -6.82 -6.19
C ASP A 44 -1.08 -7.60 -5.30
N ALA A 45 -1.96 -6.90 -4.59
CA ALA A 45 -2.99 -7.53 -3.77
C ALA A 45 -3.98 -8.37 -4.61
N GLY A 46 -4.43 -7.84 -5.75
CA GLY A 46 -5.30 -8.56 -6.68
C GLY A 46 -4.62 -9.78 -7.29
N TYR A 47 -3.35 -9.65 -7.68
CA TYR A 47 -2.56 -10.76 -8.19
C TYR A 47 -2.38 -11.87 -7.14
N ALA A 48 -2.09 -11.50 -5.89
CA ALA A 48 -1.98 -12.44 -4.79
C ALA A 48 -3.28 -13.23 -4.60
N LEU A 49 -4.42 -12.53 -4.57
CA LEU A 49 -5.73 -13.13 -4.36
C LEU A 49 -6.06 -14.18 -5.44
N VAL A 50 -5.90 -13.82 -6.71
CA VAL A 50 -6.20 -14.73 -7.83
C VAL A 50 -5.23 -15.90 -7.86
N THR A 51 -3.95 -15.66 -7.58
CA THR A 51 -2.93 -16.73 -7.53
C THR A 51 -3.24 -17.76 -6.45
N VAL A 52 -3.60 -17.32 -5.24
CA VAL A 52 -3.98 -18.23 -4.15
C VAL A 52 -5.26 -19.01 -4.51
N ALA A 53 -6.25 -18.35 -5.11
CA ALA A 53 -7.49 -19.00 -5.54
C ALA A 53 -7.22 -20.10 -6.59
N ASP A 54 -6.39 -19.83 -7.59
CA ASP A 54 -5.98 -20.81 -8.61
C ASP A 54 -5.25 -22.02 -8.00
N GLN A 55 -4.31 -21.78 -7.07
CA GLN A 55 -3.60 -22.86 -6.36
C GLN A 55 -4.57 -23.78 -5.60
N LEU A 56 -5.55 -23.20 -4.90
CA LEU A 56 -6.57 -23.96 -4.18
C LEU A 56 -7.45 -24.79 -5.13
N LEU A 57 -7.84 -24.22 -6.29
CA LEU A 57 -8.62 -24.93 -7.31
C LEU A 57 -7.84 -26.10 -7.93
N GLN A 58 -6.51 -26.02 -7.97
CA GLN A 58 -5.62 -27.10 -8.38
C GLN A 58 -5.37 -28.14 -7.26
N GLY A 59 -6.00 -27.99 -6.11
CA GLY A 59 -5.85 -28.90 -4.97
C GLY A 59 -4.54 -28.70 -4.19
N LYS A 60 -3.87 -27.55 -4.32
CA LYS A 60 -2.69 -27.22 -3.52
C LYS A 60 -3.12 -26.62 -2.19
N ASP A 61 -2.39 -26.96 -1.13
CA ASP A 61 -2.62 -26.41 0.21
C ASP A 61 -1.95 -25.05 0.40
N VAL A 62 -2.61 -24.17 1.16
CA VAL A 62 -2.00 -22.95 1.70
C VAL A 62 -1.35 -23.27 3.04
N ASN A 63 -0.06 -22.93 3.19
CA ASN A 63 0.70 -23.15 4.41
C ASN A 63 1.70 -22.00 4.65
N LYS A 64 2.48 -22.09 5.75
CA LYS A 64 3.44 -21.06 6.17
C LYS A 64 4.61 -20.82 5.20
N ASP A 65 4.79 -21.69 4.22
CA ASP A 65 5.81 -21.57 3.19
C ASP A 65 5.27 -21.01 1.87
N LEU A 66 4.02 -20.54 1.86
CA LEU A 66 3.44 -19.84 0.72
C LEU A 66 4.36 -18.70 0.27
N SER A 67 4.74 -18.77 -1.00
CA SER A 67 5.50 -17.74 -1.71
C SER A 67 4.87 -17.54 -3.08
N ILE A 68 4.77 -16.29 -3.51
CA ILE A 68 4.25 -15.93 -4.83
C ILE A 68 5.34 -15.17 -5.57
N GLU A 69 5.60 -15.56 -6.81
CA GLU A 69 6.57 -14.88 -7.66
C GLU A 69 6.24 -13.38 -7.78
N GLY A 70 7.25 -12.52 -7.65
CA GLY A 70 7.09 -11.06 -7.59
C GLY A 70 6.69 -10.50 -6.22
N LEU A 71 5.94 -11.26 -5.40
CA LEU A 71 5.51 -10.84 -4.06
C LEU A 71 6.42 -11.33 -2.93
N GLY A 72 7.09 -12.47 -3.13
CA GLY A 72 7.95 -13.12 -2.14
C GLY A 72 7.20 -14.02 -1.18
N LYS A 73 7.82 -14.32 -0.03
CA LYS A 73 7.22 -15.15 1.03
C LYS A 73 6.12 -14.39 1.76
N ALA A 74 4.98 -15.05 1.97
CA ALA A 74 3.89 -14.52 2.77
C ALA A 74 4.12 -14.73 4.28
N ASP A 75 3.58 -13.82 5.08
CA ASP A 75 3.20 -14.10 6.46
C ASP A 75 1.80 -14.71 6.47
N VAL A 76 1.70 -15.97 6.90
CA VAL A 76 0.46 -16.75 6.87
C VAL A 76 -0.01 -17.06 8.29
N ASP A 77 -1.13 -16.44 8.63
CA ASP A 77 -1.88 -16.67 9.85
C ASP A 77 -2.98 -17.70 9.59
N MET A 78 -2.66 -18.97 9.87
CA MET A 78 -3.56 -20.10 9.61
C MET A 78 -4.80 -20.08 10.52
N GLU A 79 -4.69 -19.53 11.72
CA GLU A 79 -5.78 -19.47 12.70
C GLU A 79 -6.84 -18.46 12.23
N HIS A 80 -6.41 -17.25 11.88
CA HIS A 80 -7.30 -16.18 11.46
C HIS A 80 -7.57 -16.18 9.95
N LYS A 81 -6.97 -17.11 9.21
CA LYS A 81 -7.04 -17.23 7.74
C LYS A 81 -6.63 -15.93 7.04
N VAL A 82 -5.50 -15.35 7.45
CA VAL A 82 -4.97 -14.12 6.88
C VAL A 82 -3.63 -14.39 6.20
N ILE A 83 -3.49 -13.90 4.97
CA ILE A 83 -2.24 -13.92 4.20
C ILE A 83 -1.78 -12.47 4.01
N ARG A 84 -0.54 -12.16 4.38
CA ARG A 84 0.04 -10.82 4.28
C ARG A 84 1.35 -10.85 3.51
N PHE A 85 1.54 -9.86 2.64
CA PHE A 85 2.80 -9.61 1.97
C PHE A 85 3.34 -8.25 2.40
N ASN A 86 4.63 -8.18 2.76
CA ASN A 86 5.25 -6.91 3.12
C ASN A 86 5.74 -6.18 1.86
N LYS A 87 4.85 -5.36 1.29
CA LYS A 87 5.09 -4.54 0.09
C LYS A 87 4.61 -3.10 0.32
N ILE A 88 5.04 -2.50 1.43
CA ILE A 88 4.75 -1.08 1.71
C ILE A 88 5.35 -0.23 0.59
N LEU A 89 4.50 0.57 -0.03
CA LEU A 89 4.87 1.58 -0.99
C LEU A 89 4.90 2.94 -0.30
N GLU A 90 6.04 3.62 -0.39
CA GLU A 90 6.14 5.02 -0.02
C GLU A 90 5.71 5.91 -1.17
N VAL A 91 4.74 6.78 -0.90
CA VAL A 91 4.21 7.74 -1.85
C VAL A 91 4.77 9.13 -1.51
N THR A 92 5.57 9.65 -2.44
CA THR A 92 6.26 10.94 -2.33
C THR A 92 5.82 11.88 -3.46
N LYS A 93 6.26 13.14 -3.40
CA LYS A 93 6.02 14.11 -4.48
C LYS A 93 6.58 13.65 -5.83
N ASP A 94 7.58 12.76 -5.83
CA ASP A 94 8.32 12.34 -7.02
C ASP A 94 7.60 11.21 -7.76
N ASN A 95 6.87 10.35 -7.05
CA ASN A 95 6.17 9.19 -7.64
C ASN A 95 4.64 9.26 -7.60
N ALA A 96 4.03 10.16 -6.82
CA ALA A 96 2.58 10.15 -6.60
C ALA A 96 1.72 10.27 -7.88
N LYS A 97 2.27 10.84 -8.96
CA LYS A 97 1.59 10.94 -10.26
C LYS A 97 1.85 9.79 -11.22
N SER A 98 2.91 9.02 -11.00
CA SER A 98 3.34 7.94 -11.91
C SER A 98 2.81 6.57 -11.51
N LEU A 99 2.24 6.42 -10.30
CA LEU A 99 1.75 5.14 -9.79
C LEU A 99 0.47 4.65 -10.48
N GLY A 100 -0.32 5.55 -11.08
CA GLY A 100 -1.47 5.16 -11.92
C GLY A 100 -2.74 4.73 -11.17
N PHE A 101 -2.81 4.92 -9.85
CA PHE A 101 -3.99 4.69 -9.01
C PHE A 101 -4.12 5.75 -7.89
#